data_AF-A0A7Z2KP99-F1
#
_entry.id   AF-A0A7Z2KP99-F1
#
_cell.length_a   1.000
_cell.length_b   1.000
_cell.length_c   1.000
_cell.angle_alpha   90.00
_cell.angle_beta   90.00
_cell.angle_gamma   90.00
#
_symmetry.space_group_name_H-M   'P 1'
#
loop_
_entity.id
_entity.type
_entity.pdbx_description
1 polymer ?
#
loop_
_entity_poly.entity_id
_entity_poly.type
_entity_poly.pdbx_seq_one_letter_code
_entity_poly.pdbx_strand_id
1 'polypeptide(L)'
;MSPLKPADTQDPKIDSLLGELDELIRQARQKVLRAVDTIQVQTCWQIGRHIVEFEQEGAQRAGYGKQLLGLLAKDLTAQFGKGFDDRNLRYMRSFYQLFPIWNAVRSELSWTHYRRLLGVTNEKARHWYMDECANLNWSSRALDRQILTLYYERLLMSRDKADVIEEATTNIEALKCNPREFIRDPVMLEFLGLPSAGKVRESGLEQALIDHLQGFLLELGKGFSFVARQQRISTDGVDLYIDLVFYNYLLKCFVIIDLKRGKLSARDVGQMDMYVRMYDELMRSEGDKPTVGIILSAESNDSVARYSMLKGNEQLFASSYKTILPSEDELRAELNREQALIEERMLTQSSE
;
A
#
# COMPACT_ATOMS: atom_id res chain seq x y z
N MET A 1 -38.76 -7.44 -32.26
CA MET A 1 -38.72 -7.43 -30.79
C MET A 1 -39.02 -6.00 -30.36
N SER A 2 -40.15 -5.77 -29.69
CA SER A 2 -40.49 -4.43 -29.20
C SER A 2 -39.46 -3.99 -28.15
N PRO A 3 -39.01 -2.73 -28.14
CA PRO A 3 -38.09 -2.24 -27.14
C PRO A 3 -38.76 -2.29 -25.76
N LEU A 4 -38.07 -2.88 -24.79
CA LEU A 4 -38.48 -2.92 -23.38
C LEU A 4 -38.64 -1.49 -22.87
N LYS A 5 -39.80 -1.18 -22.27
CA LYS A 5 -40.06 0.15 -21.72
C LYS A 5 -39.38 0.28 -20.34
N PRO A 6 -39.00 1.50 -19.90
CA PRO A 6 -38.31 1.72 -18.63
C PRO A 6 -39.06 1.24 -17.37
N ALA A 7 -40.36 0.94 -17.48
CA ALA A 7 -41.17 0.42 -16.39
C ALA A 7 -41.14 -1.12 -16.27
N ASP A 8 -40.52 -1.83 -17.22
CA ASP A 8 -40.36 -3.31 -17.21
C ASP A 8 -39.10 -3.78 -16.46
N THR A 9 -38.33 -2.88 -15.84
CA THR A 9 -37.07 -3.19 -15.15
C THR A 9 -37.23 -3.78 -13.74
N GLN A 10 -38.44 -4.09 -13.31
CA GLN A 10 -38.77 -4.76 -12.03
C GLN A 10 -39.46 -6.11 -12.27
N ASP A 11 -39.11 -6.82 -13.34
CA ASP A 11 -39.53 -8.22 -13.52
C ASP A 11 -38.71 -9.12 -12.57
N PRO A 12 -39.33 -9.85 -11.64
CA PRO A 12 -38.63 -10.77 -10.73
C PRO A 12 -37.77 -11.80 -11.45
N LYS A 13 -38.09 -12.14 -12.71
CA LYS A 13 -37.28 -13.03 -13.54
C LYS A 13 -35.99 -12.37 -14.03
N ILE A 14 -36.04 -11.06 -14.32
CA ILE A 14 -34.85 -10.28 -14.68
C ILE A 14 -33.96 -10.13 -13.45
N ASP A 15 -34.53 -9.84 -12.27
CA ASP A 15 -33.76 -9.75 -11.02
C ASP A 15 -33.09 -11.09 -10.65
N SER A 16 -33.80 -12.20 -10.81
CA SER A 16 -33.23 -13.55 -10.61
C SER A 16 -32.08 -13.83 -11.59
N LEU A 17 -32.27 -13.51 -12.88
CA LEU A 17 -31.23 -13.67 -13.89
C LEU A 17 -30.02 -12.78 -13.60
N LEU A 18 -30.22 -11.53 -13.20
CA LEU A 18 -29.14 -10.62 -12.81
C LEU A 18 -28.37 -11.14 -11.60
N GLY A 19 -29.06 -11.73 -10.61
CA GLY A 19 -28.43 -12.38 -9.46
C GLY A 19 -27.57 -13.57 -9.86
N GLU A 20 -28.07 -14.45 -10.74
CA GLU A 20 -27.33 -15.60 -11.26
C GLU A 20 -26.09 -15.17 -12.07
N LEU A 21 -26.22 -14.13 -12.90
CA LEU A 21 -25.11 -13.59 -13.68
C LEU A 21 -24.06 -12.89 -12.80
N ASP A 22 -24.47 -12.14 -11.78
CA ASP A 22 -23.55 -11.51 -10.83
C ASP A 22 -22.74 -12.59 -10.06
N GLU A 23 -23.41 -13.65 -9.61
CA GLU A 23 -22.74 -14.76 -8.93
C GLU A 23 -21.77 -15.51 -9.85
N LEU A 24 -22.17 -15.78 -11.10
CA LEU A 24 -21.28 -16.40 -12.10
C LEU A 24 -20.02 -15.56 -12.34
N ILE A 25 -20.17 -14.24 -12.49
CA ILE A 25 -19.04 -13.31 -12.68
C ILE A 25 -18.13 -13.28 -11.45
N ARG A 26 -18.70 -13.29 -10.24
CA ARG A 26 -17.94 -13.32 -8.98
C ARG A 26 -17.12 -14.58 -8.85
N GLN A 27 -17.71 -15.74 -9.11
CA GLN A 27 -17.00 -17.01 -9.06
C GLN A 27 -15.88 -17.08 -10.10
N ALA A 28 -16.11 -16.60 -11.32
CA ALA A 28 -15.09 -16.55 -12.36
C ALA A 28 -13.89 -15.69 -11.92
N ARG A 29 -14.15 -14.48 -11.40
CA ARG A 29 -13.10 -13.58 -10.89
C ARG A 29 -12.33 -14.20 -9.72
N GLN A 30 -13.02 -14.83 -8.77
CA GLN A 30 -12.37 -15.48 -7.64
C GLN A 30 -11.45 -16.62 -8.07
N LYS A 31 -11.84 -17.41 -9.07
CA LYS A 31 -11.00 -18.48 -9.64
C LYS A 31 -9.73 -17.92 -10.29
N VAL A 32 -9.85 -16.85 -11.08
CA VAL A 32 -8.69 -16.19 -11.70
C VAL A 32 -7.72 -15.70 -10.64
N LEU A 33 -8.21 -15.04 -9.60
CA LEU A 33 -7.36 -14.46 -8.56
C LEU A 33 -6.61 -15.53 -7.78
N ARG A 34 -7.28 -16.62 -7.38
CA ARG A 34 -6.62 -17.77 -6.73
C ARG A 34 -5.53 -18.38 -7.60
N ALA A 35 -5.77 -18.49 -8.91
CA ALA A 35 -4.78 -18.98 -9.85
C ALA A 35 -3.57 -18.04 -9.92
N VAL A 36 -3.81 -16.73 -10.01
CA VAL A 36 -2.74 -15.72 -10.02
C VAL A 36 -1.94 -15.76 -8.72
N ASP A 37 -2.59 -15.79 -7.55
CA ASP A 37 -1.92 -15.89 -6.25
C ASP A 37 -1.03 -17.13 -6.17
N THR A 38 -1.54 -18.28 -6.58
CA THR A 38 -0.78 -19.53 -6.59
C THR A 38 0.47 -19.43 -7.47
N ILE A 39 0.30 -18.93 -8.69
CA ILE A 39 1.40 -18.76 -9.65
C ILE A 39 2.41 -17.74 -9.13
N GLN A 40 1.95 -16.65 -8.51
CA GLN A 40 2.81 -15.63 -7.94
C GLN A 40 3.67 -16.21 -6.81
N VAL A 41 3.05 -16.89 -5.85
CA VAL A 41 3.76 -17.52 -4.73
C VAL A 41 4.76 -18.55 -5.24
N GLN A 42 4.38 -19.37 -6.22
CA GLN A 42 5.27 -20.32 -6.86
C GLN A 42 6.47 -19.62 -7.52
N THR A 43 6.21 -18.55 -8.27
CA THR A 43 7.27 -17.79 -8.94
C THR A 43 8.23 -17.17 -7.92
N CYS A 44 7.70 -16.55 -6.86
CA CYS A 44 8.51 -16.00 -5.77
C CYS A 44 9.34 -17.08 -5.07
N TRP A 45 8.78 -18.27 -4.84
CA TRP A 45 9.50 -19.41 -4.29
C TRP A 45 10.64 -19.87 -5.20
N GLN A 46 10.38 -19.99 -6.50
CA GLN A 46 11.38 -20.41 -7.50
C GLN A 46 12.51 -19.39 -7.64
N ILE A 47 12.20 -18.10 -7.65
CA ILE A 47 13.21 -17.03 -7.64
C ILE A 47 14.09 -17.16 -6.39
N GLY A 48 13.45 -17.34 -5.21
CA GLY A 48 14.17 -17.58 -3.97
C GLY A 48 15.10 -18.79 -4.04
N ARG A 49 14.61 -19.92 -4.56
CA ARG A 49 15.40 -21.13 -4.80
C ARG A 49 16.61 -20.85 -5.67
N HIS A 50 16.40 -20.24 -6.84
CA HIS A 50 17.48 -19.94 -7.78
C HIS A 50 18.54 -19.01 -7.17
N ILE A 51 18.14 -18.02 -6.38
CA ILE A 51 19.07 -17.15 -5.65
C ILE A 51 19.90 -17.97 -4.66
N VAL A 52 19.26 -18.82 -3.85
CA VAL A 52 19.95 -19.59 -2.81
C VAL A 52 20.86 -20.66 -3.41
N GLU A 53 20.40 -21.40 -4.41
CA GLU A 53 21.23 -22.41 -5.12
C GLU A 53 22.46 -21.75 -5.74
N PHE A 54 22.28 -20.61 -6.41
CA PHE A 54 23.39 -19.85 -6.98
C PHE A 54 24.37 -19.35 -5.91
N GLU A 55 23.88 -18.86 -4.77
CA GLU A 55 24.73 -18.45 -3.64
C GLU A 55 25.54 -19.62 -3.06
N GLN A 56 24.94 -20.81 -2.96
CA GLN A 56 25.58 -22.02 -2.43
C GLN A 56 26.67 -22.57 -3.37
N GLU A 57 26.44 -22.55 -4.68
CA GLU A 57 27.45 -22.92 -5.68
C GLU A 57 28.62 -21.92 -5.72
N GLY A 58 28.35 -20.65 -5.41
CA GLY A 58 29.33 -19.56 -5.34
C GLY A 58 30.08 -19.43 -4.01
N ALA A 59 29.88 -20.33 -3.04
CA ALA A 59 30.33 -20.22 -1.64
C ALA A 59 31.84 -20.02 -1.41
N GLN A 60 32.70 -20.16 -2.42
CA GLN A 60 34.12 -19.80 -2.33
C GLN A 60 34.40 -18.27 -2.37
N ARG A 61 33.39 -17.43 -2.66
CA ARG A 61 33.56 -15.97 -2.79
C ARG A 61 32.63 -15.23 -1.82
N ALA A 62 33.02 -15.17 -0.55
CA ALA A 62 32.23 -14.68 0.59
C ALA A 62 31.70 -13.23 0.54
N GLY A 63 31.88 -12.49 -0.57
CA GLY A 63 31.36 -11.12 -0.76
C GLY A 63 30.21 -10.98 -1.77
N TYR A 64 29.83 -12.04 -2.48
CA TYR A 64 29.00 -11.94 -3.68
C TYR A 64 27.49 -11.76 -3.39
N GLY A 65 26.95 -12.36 -2.33
CA GLY A 65 25.50 -12.38 -2.06
C GLY A 65 24.86 -10.98 -1.87
N LYS A 66 25.58 -10.05 -1.22
CA LYS A 66 25.07 -8.67 -1.02
C LYS A 66 25.07 -7.86 -2.33
N GLN A 67 25.99 -8.16 -3.25
CA GLN A 67 26.05 -7.52 -4.57
C GLN A 67 25.08 -8.17 -5.57
N LEU A 68 24.88 -9.49 -5.48
CA LEU A 68 23.99 -10.26 -6.35
C LEU A 68 22.57 -9.73 -6.32
N LEU A 69 21.99 -9.53 -5.14
CA LEU A 69 20.61 -9.03 -5.03
C LEU A 69 20.46 -7.61 -5.61
N GLY A 70 21.45 -6.75 -5.43
CA GLY A 70 21.47 -5.41 -6.03
C GLY A 70 21.55 -5.45 -7.56
N LEU A 71 22.36 -6.36 -8.11
CA LEU A 71 22.47 -6.57 -9.57
C LEU A 71 21.16 -7.12 -10.15
N LEU A 72 20.63 -8.18 -9.55
CA LEU A 72 19.35 -8.77 -9.96
C LEU A 72 18.22 -7.76 -9.87
N ALA A 73 18.16 -6.99 -8.78
CA ALA A 73 17.13 -5.97 -8.61
C ALA A 73 17.16 -4.92 -9.71
N LYS A 74 18.36 -4.44 -10.07
CA LYS A 74 18.54 -3.47 -11.14
C LYS A 74 18.04 -4.01 -12.47
N ASP A 75 18.47 -5.20 -12.87
CA ASP A 75 18.17 -5.76 -14.18
C ASP A 75 16.71 -6.24 -14.28
N LEU A 76 16.19 -6.91 -13.24
CA LEU A 76 14.80 -7.38 -13.21
C LEU A 76 13.81 -6.23 -13.10
N THR A 77 14.12 -5.17 -12.33
CA THR A 77 13.26 -3.98 -12.27
C THR A 77 13.24 -3.26 -13.61
N ALA A 78 14.37 -3.18 -14.32
CA ALA A 78 14.41 -2.59 -15.66
C ALA A 78 13.60 -3.39 -16.68
N GLN A 79 13.59 -4.72 -16.58
CA GLN A 79 12.93 -5.60 -17.54
C GLN A 79 11.43 -5.83 -17.24
N PHE A 80 11.07 -5.99 -15.97
CA PHE A 80 9.73 -6.41 -15.53
C PHE A 80 9.00 -5.36 -14.68
N GLY A 81 9.66 -4.27 -14.31
CA GLY A 81 9.06 -3.16 -13.59
C GLY A 81 9.01 -3.33 -12.08
N LYS A 82 8.04 -2.65 -11.44
CA LYS A 82 7.87 -2.66 -9.99
C LYS A 82 7.56 -4.08 -9.48
N GLY A 83 8.05 -4.42 -8.29
CA GLY A 83 7.89 -5.74 -7.71
C GLY A 83 9.15 -6.62 -7.78
N PHE A 84 10.23 -6.19 -8.45
CA PHE A 84 11.52 -6.90 -8.47
C PHE A 84 12.66 -6.09 -7.85
N ASP A 85 12.34 -5.22 -6.89
CA ASP A 85 13.34 -4.48 -6.13
C ASP A 85 14.15 -5.40 -5.18
N ASP A 86 15.28 -4.90 -4.72
CA ASP A 86 16.21 -5.63 -3.84
C ASP A 86 15.51 -6.15 -2.57
N ARG A 87 14.58 -5.37 -2.01
CA ARG A 87 13.83 -5.80 -0.83
C ARG A 87 12.91 -6.99 -1.16
N ASN A 88 12.19 -6.98 -2.27
CA ASN A 88 11.34 -8.11 -2.64
C ASN A 88 12.16 -9.36 -2.98
N LEU A 89 13.33 -9.21 -3.62
CA LEU A 89 14.26 -10.32 -3.83
C LEU A 89 14.78 -10.89 -2.51
N ARG A 90 15.06 -10.05 -1.51
CA ARG A 90 15.37 -10.50 -0.14
C ARG A 90 14.22 -11.31 0.45
N TYR A 91 12.97 -10.88 0.29
CA TYR A 91 11.81 -11.67 0.75
C TYR A 91 11.70 -13.01 0.03
N MET A 92 11.86 -13.05 -1.30
CA MET A 92 11.84 -14.29 -2.07
C MET A 92 12.94 -15.27 -1.61
N ARG A 93 14.16 -14.77 -1.41
CA ARG A 93 15.29 -15.53 -0.85
C ARG A 93 14.96 -16.10 0.52
N SER A 94 14.51 -15.26 1.46
CA SER A 94 14.11 -15.68 2.82
C SER A 94 12.94 -16.66 2.78
N PHE A 95 12.02 -16.52 1.83
CA PHE A 95 10.88 -17.41 1.66
C PHE A 95 11.31 -18.82 1.34
N TYR A 96 12.22 -19.00 0.38
CA TYR A 96 12.76 -20.34 0.08
C TYR A 96 13.54 -20.92 1.28
N GLN A 97 14.32 -20.10 1.98
CA GLN A 97 15.08 -20.55 3.16
C GLN A 97 14.17 -21.04 4.30
N LEU A 98 13.04 -20.37 4.52
CA LEU A 98 12.08 -20.73 5.57
C LEU A 98 11.12 -21.84 5.15
N PHE A 99 10.82 -21.97 3.85
CA PHE A 99 9.93 -22.98 3.29
C PHE A 99 10.62 -23.74 2.15
N PRO A 100 11.65 -24.56 2.44
CA PRO A 100 12.44 -25.25 1.41
C PRO A 100 11.65 -26.33 0.66
N ILE A 101 10.50 -26.75 1.19
CA ILE A 101 9.62 -27.74 0.58
C ILE A 101 8.38 -27.02 0.05
N TRP A 102 8.19 -27.00 -1.27
CA TRP A 102 7.04 -26.37 -1.91
C TRP A 102 5.70 -26.85 -1.33
N ASN A 103 5.56 -28.16 -1.08
CA ASN A 103 4.33 -28.74 -0.52
C ASN A 103 4.03 -28.30 0.92
N ALA A 104 4.95 -27.63 1.62
CA ALA A 104 4.69 -27.05 2.93
C ALA A 104 3.93 -25.71 2.84
N VAL A 105 3.95 -25.07 1.68
CA VAL A 105 3.26 -23.82 1.35
C VAL A 105 1.76 -24.10 1.16
N ARG A 106 0.89 -23.25 1.70
CA ARG A 106 -0.56 -23.22 1.47
C ARG A 106 -0.88 -22.47 0.17
N SER A 107 -1.63 -23.12 -0.72
CA SER A 107 -2.11 -22.55 -1.99
C SER A 107 -3.18 -21.46 -1.81
N GLU A 108 -3.82 -21.43 -0.64
CA GLU A 108 -4.86 -20.47 -0.27
C GLU A 108 -4.28 -19.07 -0.01
N LEU A 109 -2.98 -18.98 0.25
CA LEU A 109 -2.32 -17.76 0.68
C LEU A 109 -1.62 -17.06 -0.49
N SER A 110 -1.85 -15.75 -0.61
CA SER A 110 -1.14 -14.90 -1.58
C SER A 110 0.28 -14.58 -1.16
N TRP A 111 1.09 -14.02 -2.08
CA TRP A 111 2.45 -13.58 -1.77
C TRP A 111 2.50 -12.55 -0.62
N THR A 112 1.48 -11.69 -0.54
CA THR A 112 1.35 -10.72 0.55
C THR A 112 1.21 -11.39 1.92
N HIS A 113 0.52 -12.54 2.03
CA HIS A 113 0.46 -13.30 3.28
C HIS A 113 1.84 -13.82 3.67
N TYR A 114 2.56 -14.43 2.72
CA TYR A 114 3.89 -14.94 2.99
C TYR A 114 4.84 -13.83 3.43
N ARG A 115 4.84 -12.66 2.77
CA ARG A 115 5.65 -11.52 3.23
C ARG A 115 5.41 -11.16 4.70
N ARG A 116 4.17 -11.22 5.18
CA ARG A 116 3.84 -11.00 6.61
C ARG A 116 4.35 -12.14 7.49
N LEU A 117 4.16 -13.38 7.07
CA LEU A 117 4.62 -14.57 7.80
C LEU A 117 6.16 -14.62 7.93
N LEU A 118 6.90 -14.11 6.94
CA LEU A 118 8.37 -14.00 7.03
C LEU A 118 8.82 -13.09 8.19
N GLY A 119 8.00 -12.12 8.60
CA GLY A 119 8.27 -11.26 9.75
C GLY A 119 8.01 -11.91 11.11
N VAL A 120 7.28 -13.03 11.15
CA VAL A 120 6.98 -13.75 12.39
C VAL A 120 8.21 -14.56 12.80
N THR A 121 8.86 -14.17 13.89
CA THR A 121 10.13 -14.78 14.35
C THR A 121 9.93 -16.17 14.95
N ASN A 122 8.83 -16.38 15.68
CA ASN A 122 8.49 -17.67 16.27
C ASN A 122 7.94 -18.63 15.21
N GLU A 123 8.67 -19.72 14.95
CA GLU A 123 8.31 -20.75 13.97
C GLU A 123 6.92 -21.36 14.22
N LYS A 124 6.60 -21.67 15.48
CA LYS A 124 5.29 -22.26 15.83
C LYS A 124 4.16 -21.28 15.57
N ALA A 125 4.34 -20.01 15.95
CA ALA A 125 3.36 -18.97 15.68
C ALA A 125 3.18 -18.77 14.17
N ARG A 126 4.28 -18.77 13.40
CA ARG A 126 4.24 -18.63 11.93
C ARG A 126 3.42 -19.72 11.26
N HIS A 127 3.69 -20.99 11.58
CA HIS A 127 2.92 -22.11 11.04
C HIS A 127 1.47 -22.08 11.50
N TRP A 128 1.23 -21.71 12.75
CA TRP A 128 -0.12 -21.56 13.26
C TRP A 128 -0.91 -20.47 12.52
N TYR A 129 -0.34 -19.27 12.35
CA TYR A 129 -0.96 -18.20 11.57
C TYR A 129 -1.18 -18.60 10.10
N MET A 130 -0.22 -19.33 9.51
CA MET A 130 -0.34 -19.85 8.15
C MET A 130 -1.55 -20.79 8.01
N ASP A 131 -1.72 -21.72 8.95
CA ASP A 131 -2.83 -22.66 8.97
C ASP A 131 -4.17 -21.97 9.25
N GLU A 132 -4.23 -21.05 10.23
CA GLU A 132 -5.43 -20.27 10.52
C GLU A 132 -5.88 -19.44 9.32
N CYS A 133 -4.93 -18.80 8.61
CA CYS A 133 -5.25 -18.03 7.42
C CYS A 133 -5.84 -18.89 6.31
N ALA A 134 -5.27 -20.08 6.08
CA ALA A 134 -5.77 -21.01 5.08
C ALA A 134 -7.16 -21.58 5.46
N ASN A 135 -7.35 -21.93 6.73
CA ASN A 135 -8.60 -22.54 7.21
C ASN A 135 -9.76 -21.54 7.28
N LEU A 136 -9.49 -20.31 7.73
CA LEU A 136 -10.50 -19.29 7.98
C LEU A 136 -10.57 -18.22 6.89
N ASN A 137 -9.80 -18.38 5.80
CA ASN A 137 -9.73 -17.44 4.68
C ASN A 137 -9.44 -16.00 5.13
N TRP A 138 -8.51 -15.82 6.07
CA TRP A 138 -8.14 -14.48 6.51
C TRP A 138 -7.52 -13.71 5.35
N SER A 139 -7.88 -12.44 5.23
CA SER A 139 -7.18 -11.53 4.33
C SER A 139 -5.80 -11.20 4.89
N SER A 140 -4.91 -10.69 4.05
CA SER A 140 -3.59 -10.24 4.49
C SER A 140 -3.67 -9.13 5.55
N ARG A 141 -4.71 -8.30 5.51
CA ARG A 141 -5.01 -7.28 6.53
C ARG A 141 -5.46 -7.90 7.86
N ALA A 142 -6.30 -8.93 7.79
CA ALA A 142 -6.72 -9.67 8.98
C ALA A 142 -5.52 -10.37 9.63
N LEU A 143 -4.69 -11.06 8.84
CA LEU A 143 -3.43 -11.65 9.32
C LEU A 143 -2.53 -10.60 9.99
N ASP A 144 -2.28 -9.48 9.33
CA ASP A 144 -1.43 -8.41 9.87
C ASP A 144 -1.95 -7.90 11.22
N ARG A 145 -3.26 -7.66 11.32
CA ARG A 145 -3.89 -7.28 12.59
C ARG A 145 -3.69 -8.34 13.67
N GLN A 146 -3.87 -9.63 13.36
CA GLN A 146 -3.75 -10.69 14.35
C GLN A 146 -2.29 -10.94 14.77
N ILE A 147 -1.31 -10.68 13.90
CA ILE A 147 0.11 -10.67 14.27
C ILE A 147 0.38 -9.51 15.22
N LEU A 148 -0.09 -8.29 14.88
CA LEU A 148 0.14 -7.08 15.69
C LEU A 148 -0.49 -7.16 17.08
N THR A 149 -1.63 -7.83 17.22
CA THR A 149 -2.29 -8.04 18.52
C THR A 149 -1.72 -9.21 19.31
N LEU A 150 -0.68 -9.89 18.80
CA LEU A 150 -0.09 -11.10 19.39
C LEU A 150 -1.16 -12.16 19.67
N TYR A 151 -2.08 -12.34 18.71
CA TYR A 151 -3.25 -13.20 18.87
C TYR A 151 -2.88 -14.62 19.29
N TYR A 152 -1.84 -15.20 18.70
CA TYR A 152 -1.35 -16.53 19.05
C TYR A 152 -0.93 -16.62 20.52
N GLU A 153 -0.13 -15.66 21.00
CA GLU A 153 0.33 -15.60 22.38
C GLU A 153 -0.83 -15.40 23.35
N ARG A 154 -1.77 -14.49 23.02
CA ARG A 154 -2.97 -14.27 23.82
C ARG A 154 -3.83 -15.52 23.94
N LEU A 155 -3.98 -16.27 22.84
CA LEU A 155 -4.75 -17.51 22.82
C LEU A 155 -4.10 -18.60 23.69
N LEU A 156 -2.77 -18.67 23.75
CA LEU A 156 -2.04 -19.59 24.61
C LEU A 156 -2.10 -19.18 26.10
N MET A 157 -2.06 -17.89 26.39
CA MET A 157 -2.03 -17.35 27.75
C MET A 157 -3.42 -17.23 28.38
N SER A 158 -4.48 -17.09 27.58
CA SER A 158 -5.83 -16.91 28.10
C SER A 158 -6.37 -18.20 28.70
N ARG A 159 -6.98 -18.07 29.88
CA ARG A 159 -7.77 -19.14 30.51
C ARG A 159 -9.12 -19.33 29.82
N ASP A 160 -9.68 -18.23 29.31
CA ASP A 160 -10.88 -18.22 28.49
C ASP A 160 -10.52 -17.98 27.03
N LYS A 161 -10.45 -19.07 26.27
CA LYS A 161 -10.12 -19.02 24.84
C LYS A 161 -11.31 -18.57 24.00
N ALA A 162 -12.54 -18.72 24.50
CA ALA A 162 -13.74 -18.43 23.75
C ALA A 162 -13.87 -16.92 23.50
N ASP A 163 -13.68 -16.10 24.53
CA ASP A 163 -13.74 -14.64 24.44
C ASP A 163 -12.72 -14.07 23.45
N VAL A 164 -11.49 -14.61 23.47
CA VAL A 164 -10.39 -14.19 22.60
C VAL A 164 -10.68 -14.56 21.13
N ILE A 165 -11.31 -15.72 20.89
CA ILE A 165 -11.75 -16.14 19.56
C ILE A 165 -12.92 -15.27 19.06
N GLU A 166 -13.89 -14.96 19.91
CA GLU A 166 -15.05 -14.14 19.55
C GLU A 166 -14.64 -12.69 19.19
N GLU A 167 -13.75 -12.09 19.99
CA GLU A 167 -13.17 -10.78 19.71
C GLU A 167 -12.45 -10.77 18.34
N ALA A 168 -11.61 -11.78 18.09
CA ALA A 168 -10.88 -11.90 16.84
C ALA A 168 -11.83 -12.06 15.65
N THR A 169 -12.84 -12.93 15.78
CA THR A 169 -13.85 -13.18 14.75
C THR A 169 -14.58 -11.89 14.39
N THR A 170 -15.10 -11.18 15.39
CA THR A 170 -15.81 -9.90 15.20
C THR A 170 -14.96 -8.87 14.46
N ASN A 171 -13.68 -8.74 14.84
CA ASN A 171 -12.75 -7.84 14.18
C ASN A 171 -12.44 -8.24 12.74
N ILE A 172 -12.34 -9.55 12.45
CA ILE A 172 -12.11 -10.06 11.10
C ILE A 172 -13.34 -9.85 10.22
N GLU A 173 -14.54 -10.02 10.77
CA GLU A 173 -15.78 -9.76 10.05
C GLU A 173 -15.93 -8.29 9.67
N ALA A 174 -15.54 -7.38 10.57
CA ALA A 174 -15.48 -5.94 10.26
C ALA A 174 -14.46 -5.60 9.15
N LEU A 175 -13.49 -6.48 8.89
CA LEU A 175 -12.48 -6.35 7.83
C LEU A 175 -12.87 -7.10 6.54
N LYS A 176 -14.05 -7.74 6.48
CA LYS A 176 -14.55 -8.37 5.25
C LYS A 176 -14.69 -7.30 4.17
N CYS A 177 -13.78 -7.35 3.20
CA CYS A 177 -13.68 -6.38 2.13
C CYS A 177 -14.80 -6.61 1.10
N ASN A 178 -15.30 -5.52 0.53
CA ASN A 178 -16.26 -5.58 -0.57
C ASN A 178 -15.65 -6.35 -1.78
N PRO A 179 -16.44 -7.05 -2.62
CA PRO A 179 -15.96 -7.79 -3.80
C PRO A 179 -15.11 -6.96 -4.78
N ARG A 180 -15.29 -5.63 -4.77
CA ARG A 180 -14.51 -4.66 -5.57
C ARG A 180 -13.10 -4.36 -5.03
N GLU A 181 -12.79 -4.71 -3.79
CA GLU A 181 -11.43 -4.65 -3.23
C GLU A 181 -10.59 -5.89 -3.56
N PHE A 182 -11.26 -6.98 -3.96
CA PHE A 182 -10.66 -8.28 -4.26
C PHE A 182 -9.70 -8.26 -5.47
N ILE A 183 -9.83 -7.27 -6.37
CA ILE A 183 -9.03 -7.11 -7.60
C ILE A 183 -7.81 -6.18 -7.38
N ARG A 184 -7.62 -5.66 -6.16
CA ARG A 184 -6.70 -4.54 -5.92
C ARG A 184 -5.53 -4.83 -5.01
N ASP A 185 -5.10 -6.08 -4.85
CA ASP A 185 -3.80 -6.31 -4.21
C ASP A 185 -2.72 -5.69 -5.13
N PRO A 186 -2.07 -4.58 -4.74
CA PRO A 186 -1.11 -3.90 -5.62
C PRO A 186 0.08 -4.80 -5.95
N VAL A 187 0.38 -5.76 -5.07
CA VAL A 187 1.46 -6.74 -5.24
C VAL A 187 1.12 -7.75 -6.33
N MET A 188 -0.16 -8.13 -6.44
CA MET A 188 -0.64 -8.98 -7.53
C MET A 188 -0.59 -8.24 -8.87
N LEU A 189 -1.02 -6.98 -8.89
CA LEU A 189 -1.04 -6.17 -10.12
C LEU A 189 0.37 -5.90 -10.65
N GLU A 190 1.32 -5.59 -9.76
CA GLU A 190 2.74 -5.47 -10.10
C GLU A 190 3.29 -6.76 -10.69
N PHE A 191 2.95 -7.92 -10.10
CA PHE A 191 3.37 -9.22 -10.64
C PHE A 191 2.81 -9.50 -12.03
N LEU A 192 1.58 -9.07 -12.31
CA LEU A 192 1.00 -9.16 -13.65
C LEU A 192 1.59 -8.16 -14.65
N GLY A 193 2.58 -7.35 -14.25
CA GLY A 193 3.14 -6.28 -15.06
C GLY A 193 2.14 -5.16 -15.34
N LEU A 194 1.04 -5.11 -14.60
CA LEU A 194 0.01 -4.08 -14.75
C LEU A 194 0.47 -2.85 -13.96
N PRO A 195 0.70 -1.70 -14.62
CA PRO A 195 1.09 -0.47 -13.92
C PRO A 195 0.02 -0.17 -12.87
N SER A 196 0.46 -0.03 -11.62
CA SER A 196 -0.35 0.10 -10.40
C SER A 196 -1.79 0.48 -10.70
N ALA A 197 -2.67 -0.51 -10.87
CA ALA A 197 -4.11 -0.27 -10.95
C ALA A 197 -4.68 0.05 -9.55
N GLY A 198 -3.92 0.79 -8.73
CA GLY A 198 -4.41 1.56 -7.59
C GLY A 198 -5.41 2.65 -7.99
N LYS A 199 -5.73 2.74 -9.28
CA LYS A 199 -6.67 3.68 -9.90
C LYS A 199 -8.15 3.53 -9.57
N VAL A 200 -8.58 2.76 -8.56
CA VAL A 200 -10.02 2.74 -8.22
C VAL A 200 -10.20 2.62 -6.71
N ARG A 201 -10.94 3.54 -6.08
CA ARG A 201 -11.18 3.71 -4.62
C ARG A 201 -9.96 3.99 -3.71
N GLU A 202 -9.28 5.08 -3.95
CA GLU A 202 -9.31 6.12 -2.91
C GLU A 202 -10.13 7.25 -3.50
N SER A 203 -10.98 7.89 -2.68
CA SER A 203 -12.22 8.56 -3.11
C SER A 203 -12.02 9.42 -4.37
N GLY A 204 -12.96 9.44 -5.33
CA GLY A 204 -12.81 10.27 -6.54
C GLY A 204 -12.44 11.74 -6.22
N LEU A 205 -12.85 12.20 -5.03
CA LEU A 205 -12.44 13.45 -4.39
C LEU A 205 -10.92 13.52 -4.10
N GLU A 206 -10.34 12.54 -3.42
CA GLU A 206 -8.92 12.48 -3.08
C GLU A 206 -8.04 12.37 -4.32
N GLN A 207 -8.43 11.54 -5.29
CA GLN A 207 -7.73 11.46 -6.56
C GLN A 207 -7.76 12.79 -7.31
N ALA A 208 -8.93 13.44 -7.40
CA ALA A 208 -9.08 14.76 -8.02
C ALA A 208 -8.29 15.85 -7.28
N LEU A 209 -8.31 15.83 -5.94
CA LEU A 209 -7.50 16.72 -5.10
C LEU A 209 -6.01 16.49 -5.35
N ILE A 210 -5.53 15.26 -5.43
CA ILE A 210 -4.12 14.96 -5.71
C ILE A 210 -3.74 15.39 -7.14
N ASP A 211 -4.59 15.13 -8.14
CA ASP A 211 -4.35 15.56 -9.52
C ASP A 211 -4.20 17.08 -9.62
N HIS A 212 -5.09 17.82 -8.94
CA HIS A 212 -5.05 19.28 -8.93
C HIS A 212 -3.91 19.83 -8.07
N LEU A 213 -3.68 19.26 -6.88
CA LEU A 213 -2.59 19.65 -5.99
C LEU A 213 -1.23 19.43 -6.66
N GLN A 214 -1.10 18.38 -7.47
CA GLN A 214 0.10 18.18 -8.28
C GLN A 214 0.31 19.32 -9.29
N GLY A 215 -0.74 19.72 -10.01
CA GLY A 215 -0.70 20.88 -10.93
C GLY A 215 -0.36 22.17 -10.19
N PHE A 216 -1.09 22.45 -9.11
CA PHE A 216 -0.88 23.62 -8.24
C PHE A 216 0.56 23.71 -7.71
N LEU A 217 1.14 22.62 -7.20
CA LEU A 217 2.52 22.64 -6.69
C LEU A 217 3.56 22.88 -7.78
N LEU A 218 3.29 22.42 -9.00
CA LEU A 218 4.12 22.73 -10.17
C LEU A 218 3.92 24.16 -10.67
N GLU A 219 2.74 24.75 -10.50
CA GLU A 219 2.37 26.10 -10.95
C GLU A 219 2.77 27.20 -9.95
N LEU A 220 2.58 26.99 -8.64
CA LEU A 220 2.97 27.93 -7.58
C LEU A 220 4.41 27.75 -7.11
N GLY A 221 4.92 26.53 -7.15
CA GLY A 221 6.17 26.18 -6.47
C GLY A 221 7.40 26.57 -7.27
N LYS A 222 8.16 27.58 -6.83
CA LYS A 222 9.54 27.77 -7.31
C LYS A 222 10.35 26.54 -6.90
N GLY A 223 10.82 25.76 -7.86
CA GLY A 223 11.74 24.66 -7.57
C GLY A 223 11.15 23.25 -7.55
N PHE A 224 9.83 23.06 -7.68
CA PHE A 224 9.25 21.72 -7.54
C PHE A 224 9.43 20.87 -8.80
N SER A 225 9.93 19.65 -8.60
CA SER A 225 10.01 18.59 -9.60
C SER A 225 9.22 17.38 -9.10
N PHE A 226 8.26 16.92 -9.89
CA PHE A 226 7.49 15.73 -9.56
C PHE A 226 8.38 14.49 -9.58
N VAL A 227 8.30 13.66 -8.54
CA VAL A 227 9.06 12.41 -8.42
C VAL A 227 8.12 11.22 -8.55
N ALA A 228 7.08 11.18 -7.72
CA ALA A 228 6.15 10.08 -7.70
C ALA A 228 4.80 10.47 -7.09
N ARG A 229 3.79 9.69 -7.43
CA ARG A 229 2.45 9.74 -6.85
C ARG A 229 2.11 8.37 -6.28
N GLN A 230 1.41 8.34 -5.14
CA GLN A 230 1.03 7.14 -4.42
C GLN A 230 2.22 6.17 -4.30
N GLN A 231 3.37 6.73 -3.92
CA GLN A 231 4.59 5.97 -3.88
C GLN A 231 4.51 4.96 -2.75
N ARG A 232 4.48 3.68 -3.13
CA ARG A 232 4.63 2.61 -2.17
C ARG A 232 6.02 2.67 -1.56
N ILE A 233 6.06 2.71 -0.24
CA ILE A 233 7.25 2.34 0.49
C ILE A 233 6.91 1.21 1.45
N SER A 234 7.66 0.13 1.32
CA SER A 234 7.55 -1.02 2.21
C SER A 234 8.52 -0.84 3.38
N THR A 235 8.10 -1.01 4.62
CA THR A 235 8.99 -1.01 5.80
C THR A 235 8.55 -2.12 6.74
N ASP A 236 9.47 -2.99 7.15
CA ASP A 236 9.22 -4.09 8.11
C ASP A 236 7.93 -4.88 7.87
N GLY A 237 7.67 -5.20 6.59
CA GLY A 237 6.49 -5.95 6.16
C GLY A 237 5.23 -5.10 5.91
N VAL A 238 5.19 -3.84 6.36
CA VAL A 238 4.07 -2.92 6.13
C VAL A 238 4.26 -2.16 4.82
N ASP A 239 3.28 -2.26 3.92
CA ASP A 239 3.21 -1.42 2.73
C ASP A 239 2.48 -0.12 3.08
N LEU A 240 3.18 0.99 2.91
CA LEU A 240 2.70 2.33 3.14
C LEU A 240 2.71 3.11 1.83
N TYR A 241 1.83 4.10 1.72
CA TYR A 241 1.70 4.90 0.50
C TYR A 241 1.88 6.36 0.87
N ILE A 242 2.77 7.04 0.14
CA ILE A 242 2.88 8.49 0.16
C ILE A 242 2.09 9.04 -1.03
N ASP A 243 1.16 9.95 -0.79
CA ASP A 243 0.30 10.46 -1.86
C ASP A 243 1.07 11.19 -2.94
N LEU A 244 1.98 12.09 -2.56
CA LEU A 244 2.81 12.83 -3.49
C LEU A 244 4.24 12.97 -2.97
N VAL A 245 5.19 12.79 -3.89
CA VAL A 245 6.60 13.03 -3.66
C VAL A 245 7.11 13.99 -4.71
N PHE A 246 7.71 15.07 -4.23
CA PHE A 246 8.41 16.05 -5.02
C PHE A 246 9.86 16.17 -4.58
N TYR A 247 10.68 16.72 -5.46
CA TYR A 247 12.00 17.23 -5.12
C TYR A 247 11.99 18.74 -5.38
N ASN A 248 12.40 19.53 -4.38
CA ASN A 248 12.58 20.97 -4.56
C ASN A 248 14.05 21.25 -4.90
N TYR A 249 14.37 21.61 -6.14
CA TYR A 249 15.75 21.82 -6.59
C TYR A 249 16.40 23.11 -6.06
N LEU A 250 15.61 24.09 -5.62
CA LEU A 250 16.13 25.32 -5.01
C LEU A 250 16.54 25.09 -3.55
N LEU A 251 15.72 24.35 -2.81
CA LEU A 251 16.01 23.93 -1.43
C LEU A 251 16.95 22.73 -1.38
N LYS A 252 17.07 21.98 -2.48
CA LYS A 252 17.74 20.69 -2.59
C LYS A 252 17.22 19.68 -1.56
N CYS A 253 15.91 19.48 -1.50
CA CYS A 253 15.32 18.51 -0.56
C CYS A 253 14.11 17.82 -1.17
N PHE A 254 13.80 16.62 -0.68
CA PHE A 254 12.51 15.99 -0.96
C PHE A 254 11.39 16.68 -0.19
N VAL A 255 10.22 16.74 -0.81
CA VAL A 255 8.97 17.22 -0.22
C VAL A 255 7.93 16.11 -0.37
N ILE A 256 7.55 15.54 0.76
CA ILE A 256 6.59 14.45 0.89
C ILE A 256 5.26 15.03 1.32
N ILE A 257 4.18 14.66 0.64
CA ILE A 257 2.85 15.18 0.93
C ILE A 257 1.88 14.02 1.09
N ASP A 258 1.08 14.09 2.16
CA ASP A 258 0.10 13.09 2.56
C ASP A 258 -1.23 13.80 2.86
N LEU A 259 -2.31 13.36 2.21
CA LEU A 259 -3.65 13.91 2.34
C LEU A 259 -4.46 13.07 3.35
N LYS A 260 -5.32 13.74 4.11
CA LYS A 260 -6.18 13.15 5.12
C LYS A 260 -7.58 13.74 5.01
N ARG A 261 -8.60 12.87 5.02
CA ARG A 261 -10.02 13.26 4.90
C ARG A 261 -10.64 13.78 6.19
N GLY A 262 -10.01 13.55 7.34
CA GLY A 262 -10.51 13.96 8.65
C GLY A 262 -9.42 14.58 9.50
N LYS A 263 -9.77 15.00 10.71
CA LYS A 263 -8.85 15.67 11.64
C LYS A 263 -7.51 14.94 11.78
N LEU A 264 -6.44 15.71 11.70
CA LEU A 264 -5.08 15.23 11.94
C LEU A 264 -4.96 14.62 13.34
N SER A 265 -4.62 13.34 13.40
CA SER A 265 -4.36 12.60 14.63
C SER A 265 -2.86 12.59 14.96
N ALA A 266 -2.51 12.24 16.20
CA ALA A 266 -1.10 12.02 16.58
C ALA A 266 -0.45 10.88 15.78
N ARG A 267 -1.26 9.93 15.28
CA ARG A 267 -0.80 8.83 14.42
C ARG A 267 -0.34 9.35 13.06
N ASP A 268 -1.04 10.31 12.47
CA ASP A 268 -0.69 10.88 11.16
C ASP A 268 0.64 11.63 11.22
N VAL A 269 0.87 12.37 12.30
CA VAL A 269 2.17 13.04 12.55
C VAL A 269 3.29 12.03 12.70
N GLY A 270 3.08 10.96 13.49
CA GLY A 270 4.07 9.90 13.64
C GLY A 270 4.37 9.15 12.33
N GLN A 271 3.36 8.93 11.49
CA GLN A 271 3.50 8.33 10.16
C GLN A 271 4.34 9.22 9.23
N MET A 272 4.09 10.54 9.23
CA MET A 272 4.88 11.48 8.44
C MET A 272 6.33 11.58 8.93
N ASP A 273 6.56 11.64 10.26
CA ASP A 273 7.91 11.65 10.83
C ASP A 273 8.71 10.42 10.38
N MET A 274 8.06 9.25 10.33
CA MET A 274 8.66 8.02 9.81
C MET A 274 8.95 8.11 8.31
N TYR A 275 8.04 8.67 7.50
CA TYR A 275 8.29 8.89 6.07
C TYR A 275 9.50 9.78 5.81
N VAL A 276 9.59 10.91 6.53
CA VAL A 276 10.70 11.86 6.42
C VAL A 276 12.03 11.20 6.78
N ARG A 277 12.10 10.45 7.89
CA ARG A 277 13.32 9.72 8.31
C ARG A 277 13.77 8.73 7.26
N MET A 278 12.84 7.92 6.78
CA MET A 278 13.11 6.88 5.81
C MET A 278 13.59 7.47 4.48
N TYR A 279 13.06 8.61 4.06
CA TYR A 279 13.54 9.32 2.87
C TYR A 279 14.95 9.89 3.06
N ASP A 280 15.20 10.48 4.23
CA ASP A 280 16.52 10.99 4.59
C ASP A 280 17.60 9.88 4.64
N GLU A 281 17.21 8.65 4.98
CA GLU A 281 18.11 7.50 5.04
C GLU A 281 18.29 6.79 3.70
N LEU A 282 17.23 6.64 2.91
CA LEU A 282 17.22 5.79 1.72
C LEU A 282 17.39 6.55 0.40
N MET A 283 16.95 7.80 0.34
CA MET A 283 16.84 8.55 -0.93
C MET A 283 17.75 9.79 -0.99
N ARG A 284 18.14 10.33 0.17
CA ARG A 284 18.94 11.56 0.23
C ARG A 284 20.37 11.33 -0.23
N SER A 285 20.85 12.22 -1.12
CA SER A 285 22.24 12.22 -1.60
C SER A 285 23.10 13.25 -0.88
N GLU A 286 24.42 13.16 -1.06
CA GLU A 286 25.38 14.10 -0.48
C GLU A 286 25.13 15.53 -1.00
N GLY A 287 24.76 16.44 -0.10
CA GLY A 287 24.41 17.84 -0.44
C GLY A 287 22.92 18.15 -0.48
N ASP A 288 22.04 17.14 -0.37
CA ASP A 288 20.62 17.37 -0.14
C ASP A 288 20.37 17.81 1.31
N LYS A 289 19.47 18.78 1.48
CA LYS A 289 18.95 19.19 2.78
C LYS A 289 17.90 18.19 3.29
N PRO A 290 17.55 18.25 4.59
CA PRO A 290 16.54 17.39 5.19
C PRO A 290 15.20 17.41 4.44
N THR A 291 14.60 16.23 4.31
CA THR A 291 13.29 16.03 3.70
C THR A 291 12.21 16.76 4.49
N VAL A 292 11.24 17.34 3.78
CA VAL A 292 10.10 18.05 4.37
C VAL A 292 8.85 17.19 4.23
N GLY A 293 8.16 16.95 5.33
CA GLY A 293 6.84 16.31 5.33
C GLY A 293 5.73 17.35 5.43
N ILE A 294 4.71 17.25 4.58
CA ILE A 294 3.52 18.10 4.59
C ILE A 294 2.30 17.19 4.74
N ILE A 295 1.55 17.37 5.82
CA ILE A 295 0.26 16.67 5.99
C ILE A 295 -0.85 17.68 5.70
N LEU A 296 -1.76 17.31 4.80
CA LEU A 296 -2.89 18.13 4.39
C LEU A 296 -4.19 17.49 4.86
N SER A 297 -4.94 18.18 5.73
CA SER A 297 -6.29 17.77 6.12
C SER A 297 -7.33 18.48 5.27
N ALA A 298 -8.26 17.70 4.72
CA ALA A 298 -9.32 18.16 3.82
C ALA A 298 -10.69 18.14 4.54
N GLU A 299 -10.78 18.68 5.76
CA GLU A 299 -12.02 18.73 6.53
C GLU A 299 -12.66 20.13 6.42
N SER A 300 -13.95 20.16 6.07
CA SER A 300 -14.69 21.31 5.52
C SER A 300 -14.70 22.61 6.34
N ASN A 301 -14.26 22.59 7.60
CA ASN A 301 -14.25 23.76 8.49
C ASN A 301 -12.86 24.17 8.98
N ASP A 302 -11.83 23.34 8.79
CA ASP A 302 -10.48 23.61 9.30
C ASP A 302 -9.45 22.78 8.53
N SER A 303 -9.27 23.10 7.24
CA SER A 303 -8.19 22.51 6.44
C SER A 303 -6.84 22.89 7.05
N VAL A 304 -6.22 21.97 7.78
CA VAL A 304 -4.94 22.19 8.46
C VAL A 304 -3.81 21.62 7.61
N ALA A 305 -2.86 22.48 7.23
CA ALA A 305 -1.55 22.05 6.74
C ALA A 305 -0.57 22.00 7.92
N ARG A 306 0.12 20.89 8.13
CA ARG A 306 1.21 20.79 9.11
C ARG A 306 2.50 20.34 8.46
N TYR A 307 3.57 21.05 8.80
CA TYR A 307 4.92 20.63 8.50
C TYR A 307 5.43 19.68 9.57
N SER A 308 5.84 18.48 9.15
CA SER A 308 6.66 17.58 9.96
C SER A 308 8.11 17.74 9.52
N MET A 309 8.97 18.01 10.50
CA MET A 309 10.41 18.03 10.34
C MET A 309 11.06 17.33 11.53
N LEU A 310 12.21 16.71 11.28
CA LEU A 310 13.03 16.16 12.35
C LEU A 310 13.47 17.26 13.32
N LYS A 311 13.21 17.04 14.62
CA LYS A 311 13.61 17.94 15.72
C LYS A 311 15.09 18.35 15.56
N GLY A 312 15.34 19.66 15.46
CA GLY A 312 16.69 20.24 15.37
C GLY A 312 16.92 21.23 14.22
N ASN A 313 16.01 21.37 13.25
CA ASN A 313 16.17 22.24 12.07
C ASN A 313 15.17 23.42 11.96
N GLU A 314 14.55 23.82 13.07
CA GLU A 314 13.52 24.87 13.09
C GLU A 314 14.02 26.25 12.60
N GLN A 315 15.30 26.56 12.83
CA GLN A 315 15.94 27.82 12.43
C GLN A 315 16.22 27.90 10.91
N LEU A 316 16.49 26.76 10.27
CA LEU A 316 16.66 26.64 8.81
C LEU A 316 15.33 26.83 8.07
N PHE A 317 14.24 26.34 8.67
CA PHE A 317 12.89 26.44 8.10
C PHE A 317 12.37 27.87 8.05
N ALA A 318 12.59 28.64 9.12
CA ALA A 318 12.08 30.01 9.24
C ALA A 318 12.69 30.99 8.21
N SER A 319 13.90 30.76 7.73
CA SER A 319 14.65 31.71 6.89
C SER A 319 14.64 31.40 5.39
N SER A 320 14.69 30.12 5.00
CA SER A 320 14.83 29.71 3.59
C SER A 320 13.64 28.94 3.04
N TYR A 321 12.98 28.13 3.89
CA TYR A 321 11.90 27.24 3.44
C TYR A 321 10.57 27.98 3.29
N LYS A 322 10.24 28.90 4.22
CA LYS A 322 9.02 29.74 4.13
C LYS A 322 8.92 30.60 2.86
N THR A 323 10.05 30.90 2.20
CA THR A 323 10.06 31.73 0.99
C THR A 323 9.88 30.93 -0.30
N ILE A 324 10.13 29.61 -0.25
CA ILE A 324 10.15 28.73 -1.43
C ILE A 324 9.00 27.73 -1.41
N LEU A 325 8.64 27.20 -0.24
CA LEU A 325 7.47 26.34 -0.08
C LEU A 325 6.20 27.21 -0.01
N PRO A 326 5.06 26.74 -0.55
CA PRO A 326 3.78 27.39 -0.35
C PRO A 326 3.48 27.58 1.13
N SER A 327 2.87 28.71 1.50
CA SER A 327 2.43 28.93 2.89
C SER A 327 1.27 27.99 3.27
N GLU A 328 1.07 27.77 4.57
CA GLU A 328 -0.07 26.97 5.07
C GLU A 328 -1.41 27.55 4.58
N ASP A 329 -1.51 28.89 4.50
CA ASP A 329 -2.73 29.58 4.06
C ASP A 329 -2.97 29.42 2.56
N GLU A 330 -1.92 29.40 1.72
CA GLU A 330 -2.03 29.13 0.28
C GLU A 330 -2.48 27.69 0.01
N LEU A 331 -1.88 26.71 0.71
CA LEU A 331 -2.28 25.31 0.61
C LEU A 331 -3.73 25.11 1.09
N ARG A 332 -4.11 25.78 2.19
CA ARG A 332 -5.48 25.75 2.71
C ARG A 332 -6.49 26.34 1.73
N ALA A 333 -6.20 27.52 1.19
CA ALA A 333 -7.09 28.22 0.28
C ALA A 333 -7.35 27.38 -0.98
N GLU A 334 -6.31 26.72 -1.50
CA GLU A 334 -6.45 25.88 -2.68
C GLU A 334 -7.24 24.60 -2.41
N LEU A 335 -6.93 23.90 -1.30
CA LEU A 335 -7.69 22.71 -0.91
C LEU A 335 -9.19 23.00 -0.78
N ASN A 336 -9.54 24.12 -0.14
CA ASN A 336 -10.94 24.52 0.03
C ASN A 336 -11.61 24.86 -1.30
N ARG A 337 -10.90 25.55 -2.22
CA ARG A 337 -11.42 25.86 -3.56
C ARG A 337 -11.72 24.59 -4.34
N GLU A 338 -10.79 23.63 -4.32
CA GLU A 338 -10.93 22.38 -5.06
C GLU A 338 -12.03 21.48 -4.51
N GLN A 339 -12.18 21.43 -3.19
CA GLN A 339 -13.30 20.72 -2.57
C GLN A 339 -14.64 21.25 -3.06
N ALA A 340 -14.83 22.58 -3.07
CA ALA A 340 -16.06 23.20 -3.55
C ALA A 340 -16.35 22.86 -5.02
N LEU A 341 -15.34 22.91 -5.89
CA LEU A 341 -15.45 22.56 -7.32
C LEU A 341 -15.81 21.09 -7.55
N ILE A 342 -15.24 20.18 -6.75
CA ILE A 342 -15.52 18.75 -6.87
C ILE A 342 -16.93 18.44 -6.35
N GLU A 343 -17.36 19.05 -5.24
CA GLU A 343 -18.72 18.93 -4.71
C GLU A 343 -19.77 19.40 -5.72
N GLU A 344 -19.53 20.54 -6.38
CA GLU A 344 -20.41 21.09 -7.42
C GLU A 344 -20.54 20.16 -8.64
N ARG A 345 -19.43 19.53 -9.08
CA ARG A 345 -19.43 18.53 -10.17
C ARG A 345 -20.17 17.24 -9.79
N MET A 346 -20.10 16.83 -8.53
CA MET A 346 -20.79 15.63 -8.05
C MET A 346 -22.30 15.86 -7.93
N LEU A 347 -22.73 17.06 -7.54
CA LEU A 347 -24.14 17.47 -7.49
C LEU A 347 -24.77 17.51 -8.89
N THR A 348 -24.05 18.02 -9.88
CA THR A 348 -24.52 18.09 -11.27
C THR A 348 -24.64 16.72 -11.93
N GLN A 349 -23.73 15.78 -11.64
CA GLN A 349 -23.81 14.40 -12.15
C GLN A 349 -24.87 13.51 -11.48
N SER A 350 -25.40 13.92 -10.32
CA SER A 350 -26.46 13.19 -9.61
C SER A 350 -27.87 13.65 -9.99
N SER A 351 -27.96 14.70 -10.82
CA SER A 351 -29.19 15.38 -11.22
C SER A 351 -29.62 15.08 -12.67
N GLU A 352 -28.80 14.32 -13.41
CA GLU A 352 -29.06 13.75 -14.73
C GLU A 352 -29.23 12.23 -14.63
#